data_AF-A0A378A3V7-F1
#
_entry.id   AF-A0A378A3V7-F1
#
_cell.length_a   1.000
_cell.length_b   1.000
_cell.length_c   1.000
_cell.angle_alpha   90.00
_cell.angle_beta   90.00
_cell.angle_gamma   90.00
#
_symmetry.space_group_name_H-M   'P 1'
#
loop_
_entity.id
_entity.type
_entity.pdbx_description
1 polymer ?
#
loop_
_entity_poly.entity_id
_entity_poly.type
_entity_poly.pdbx_seq_one_letter_code
_entity_poly.pdbx_strand_id
1 'polypeptide(L)'
;MKSLRVMLCALPLALTGCSTMSAVNWSAAYPWNWFGASTEVTEQGVGKLTASTPLNEQAISDALGSDYRLRSGMKTDKGNIVHYFEALKNNSVALTINGDNGAISRIDVRDADIKTASGVKIGTPFSDLYSKAFGNCQKGSHDNGAVVECQAEGSQHISYAFTGHWSGPDELMPSDDTLKNWKVSKIIWRR
;
A
#
# COMPACT_ATOMS: atom_id res chain seq x y z
N MET A 1 45.42 -73.99 25.62
CA MET A 1 45.60 -73.28 24.33
C MET A 1 44.24 -73.18 23.64
N LYS A 2 43.91 -71.99 23.10
CA LYS A 2 42.68 -71.56 22.36
C LYS A 2 41.47 -71.24 23.27
N SER A 3 41.34 -70.02 23.80
CA SER A 3 40.87 -68.72 23.21
C SER A 3 39.39 -68.74 22.83
N LEU A 4 38.56 -67.73 23.07
CA LEU A 4 38.50 -66.57 23.96
C LEU A 4 37.02 -66.17 23.89
N ARG A 5 36.40 -65.85 25.02
CA ARG A 5 35.01 -65.39 25.12
C ARG A 5 34.79 -64.12 24.29
N VAL A 6 33.68 -64.04 23.56
CA VAL A 6 33.02 -62.76 23.25
C VAL A 6 31.53 -62.93 23.52
N MET A 7 31.06 -62.13 24.46
CA MET A 7 29.71 -62.11 25.02
C MET A 7 29.05 -60.81 24.55
N LEU A 8 27.75 -60.91 24.24
CA LEU A 8 26.69 -59.94 24.53
C LEU A 8 26.34 -58.78 23.56
N CYS A 9 25.01 -58.67 23.39
CA CYS A 9 24.14 -57.49 23.13
C CYS A 9 23.89 -57.06 21.67
N ALA A 10 22.71 -56.58 21.26
CA ALA A 10 21.31 -56.66 21.70
C ALA A 10 20.48 -55.83 20.67
N LEU A 11 19.31 -56.35 20.30
CA LEU A 11 18.05 -55.70 19.83
C LEU A 11 18.02 -54.66 18.66
N PRO A 12 16.95 -54.72 17.81
CA PRO A 12 16.70 -53.76 16.73
C PRO A 12 15.94 -52.52 17.23
N LEU A 13 16.42 -51.33 16.87
CA LEU A 13 15.72 -50.06 17.08
C LEU A 13 14.67 -49.84 15.99
N ALA A 14 13.39 -50.03 16.35
CA ALA A 14 12.26 -49.45 15.64
C ALA A 14 12.14 -47.97 16.07
N LEU A 15 12.35 -47.04 15.14
CA LEU A 15 12.06 -45.63 15.31
C LEU A 15 10.86 -45.27 14.42
N THR A 16 9.66 -45.36 15.00
CA THR A 16 8.47 -44.64 14.49
C THR A 16 8.59 -43.18 14.95
N GLY A 17 9.09 -42.31 14.08
CA GLY A 17 9.09 -40.87 14.30
C GLY A 17 7.77 -40.24 13.87
N CYS A 18 6.91 -39.89 14.83
CA CYS A 18 5.84 -38.91 14.63
C CYS A 18 6.46 -37.56 14.24
N SER A 19 6.33 -37.17 12.98
CA SER A 19 6.68 -35.83 12.51
C SER A 19 5.43 -34.96 12.50
N THR A 20 5.02 -34.44 13.66
CA THR A 20 4.20 -33.22 13.71
C THR A 20 5.14 -32.04 13.56
N MET A 21 5.60 -31.81 12.34
CA MET A 21 6.43 -30.66 11.99
C MET A 21 5.57 -29.65 11.23
N SER A 22 5.18 -28.62 11.99
CA SER A 22 5.18 -27.23 11.56
C SER A 22 4.19 -26.84 10.47
N ALA A 23 3.18 -26.07 10.86
CA ALA A 23 2.52 -25.12 9.99
C ALA A 23 3.58 -24.13 9.46
N VAL A 24 4.26 -24.53 8.38
CA VAL A 24 5.20 -23.68 7.68
C VAL A 24 4.37 -22.58 7.04
N ASN A 25 4.53 -21.36 7.53
CA ASN A 25 3.89 -20.19 6.94
C ASN A 25 4.53 -19.98 5.56
N TRP A 26 3.87 -20.51 4.52
CA TRP A 26 4.31 -20.46 3.12
C TRP A 26 4.55 -19.04 2.61
N SER A 27 4.06 -18.02 3.31
CA SER A 27 4.38 -16.62 3.05
C SER A 27 5.89 -16.32 3.13
N ALA A 28 6.67 -17.08 3.91
CA ALA A 28 8.12 -16.91 4.02
C ALA A 28 8.92 -17.70 2.96
N ALA A 29 8.28 -18.61 2.22
CA ALA A 29 8.96 -19.50 1.27
C ALA A 29 8.95 -18.98 -0.18
N TYR A 30 8.29 -17.86 -0.46
CA TYR A 30 8.30 -17.25 -1.79
C TYR A 30 9.57 -16.39 -1.98
N PRO A 31 10.45 -16.70 -2.96
CA PRO A 31 11.70 -15.97 -3.20
C PRO A 31 11.50 -14.46 -3.46
N TRP A 32 10.28 -14.05 -3.84
CA TRP A 32 9.93 -12.64 -4.05
C TRP A 32 9.86 -11.80 -2.77
N ASN A 33 9.78 -12.40 -1.59
CA ASN A 33 9.83 -11.67 -0.33
C ASN A 33 11.27 -11.32 0.12
N TRP A 34 12.29 -11.87 -0.55
CA TRP A 34 13.71 -11.63 -0.26
C TRP A 34 14.33 -10.52 -1.12
N PHE A 35 13.87 -10.36 -2.36
CA PHE A 35 14.20 -9.16 -3.12
C PHE A 35 13.37 -8.05 -2.52
N GLY A 36 14.02 -7.10 -1.83
CA GLY A 36 13.36 -5.97 -1.18
C GLY A 36 12.39 -5.30 -2.15
N ALA A 37 11.11 -5.69 -2.04
CA ALA A 37 10.08 -5.17 -2.90
C ALA A 37 9.94 -3.70 -2.50
N SER A 38 10.40 -2.80 -3.36
CA SER A 38 10.04 -1.40 -3.23
C SER A 38 8.53 -1.35 -3.12
N THR A 39 8.02 -0.71 -2.07
CA THR A 39 6.58 -0.49 -1.92
C THR A 39 6.11 0.28 -3.14
N GLU A 40 5.27 -0.33 -3.96
CA GLU A 40 4.73 0.25 -5.18
C GLU A 40 3.21 0.23 -5.15
N VAL A 41 2.59 1.21 -5.81
CA VAL A 41 1.13 1.23 -6.04
C VAL A 41 0.81 0.42 -7.28
N THR A 42 -0.07 -0.55 -7.13
CA THR A 42 -0.56 -1.47 -8.17
C THR A 42 -2.08 -1.49 -8.16
N GLU A 43 -2.70 -2.13 -9.17
CA GLU A 43 -4.16 -2.31 -9.18
C GLU A 43 -4.68 -3.05 -7.94
N GLN A 44 -3.86 -3.88 -7.30
CA GLN A 44 -4.28 -4.69 -6.16
C GLN A 44 -4.05 -4.05 -4.79
N GLY A 45 -3.29 -2.94 -4.75
CA GLY A 45 -2.96 -2.28 -3.50
C GLY A 45 -1.63 -1.55 -3.50
N VAL A 46 -1.12 -1.25 -2.31
CA VAL A 46 0.14 -0.54 -2.08
C VAL A 46 1.10 -1.45 -1.33
N GLY A 47 2.11 -1.97 -2.03
CA GLY A 47 2.98 -3.02 -1.52
C GLY A 47 2.17 -4.24 -1.07
N LYS A 48 2.22 -4.57 0.23
CA LYS A 48 1.47 -5.68 0.84
C LYS A 48 0.07 -5.29 1.34
N LEU A 49 -0.27 -4.01 1.35
CA LEU A 49 -1.61 -3.54 1.74
C LEU A 49 -2.57 -3.74 0.57
N THR A 50 -3.62 -4.54 0.76
CA THR A 50 -4.63 -4.86 -0.28
C THR A 50 -6.05 -4.71 0.25
N ALA A 51 -7.05 -4.88 -0.61
CA ALA A 51 -8.47 -4.89 -0.21
C ALA A 51 -8.84 -5.94 0.84
N SER A 52 -8.02 -7.00 0.96
CA SER A 52 -8.20 -8.09 1.93
C SER A 52 -7.55 -7.82 3.28
N THR A 53 -6.66 -6.82 3.37
CA THR A 53 -5.97 -6.49 4.61
C THR A 53 -6.98 -5.94 5.62
N PRO A 54 -7.08 -6.52 6.83
CA PRO A 54 -7.92 -5.97 7.88
C PRO A 54 -7.48 -4.56 8.27
N LEU A 55 -8.44 -3.67 8.52
CA LEU A 55 -8.16 -2.30 8.96
C LEU A 55 -7.84 -2.28 10.47
N ASN A 56 -6.69 -2.82 10.86
CA ASN A 56 -6.17 -2.74 12.22
C ASN A 56 -4.65 -2.50 12.23
N GLU A 57 -4.14 -2.02 13.37
CA GLU A 57 -2.76 -1.59 13.51
C GLU A 57 -1.76 -2.71 13.22
N GLN A 58 -2.00 -3.92 13.74
CA GLN A 58 -1.10 -5.05 13.58
C GLN A 58 -0.94 -5.44 12.11
N ALA A 59 -2.06 -5.65 11.40
CA ALA A 59 -2.06 -6.06 10.00
C ALA A 59 -1.42 -4.99 9.08
N ILE A 60 -1.64 -3.71 9.38
CA ILE A 60 -1.05 -2.61 8.63
C ILE A 60 0.46 -2.50 8.91
N SER A 61 0.87 -2.65 10.17
CA SER A 61 2.28 -2.62 10.58
C SER A 61 3.08 -3.76 9.93
N ASP A 62 2.53 -4.98 9.95
CA ASP A 62 3.17 -6.15 9.34
C ASP A 62 3.33 -6.00 7.82
N ALA A 63 2.42 -5.29 7.16
CA ALA A 63 2.45 -5.05 5.73
C ALA A 63 3.41 -3.91 5.32
N LEU A 64 3.50 -2.84 6.12
CA LEU A 64 4.36 -1.68 5.85
C LEU A 64 5.79 -1.82 6.37
N GLY A 65 6.01 -2.66 7.39
CA GLY A 65 7.30 -2.79 8.06
C GLY A 65 7.60 -1.65 9.04
N SER A 66 8.84 -1.63 9.54
CA SER A 66 9.28 -0.71 10.61
C SER A 66 9.59 0.72 10.18
N ASP A 67 9.57 1.00 8.87
CA ASP A 67 9.94 2.32 8.33
C ASP A 67 8.85 3.38 8.59
N TYR A 68 7.65 2.93 8.96
CA TYR A 68 6.51 3.80 9.22
C TYR A 68 6.04 3.69 10.67
N ARG A 69 5.78 4.85 11.27
CA ARG A 69 5.09 4.94 12.56
C ARG A 69 3.59 5.12 12.32
N LEU A 70 2.77 4.21 12.84
CA LEU A 70 1.32 4.30 12.72
C LEU A 70 0.70 5.23 13.76
N ARG A 71 -0.39 5.89 13.38
CA ARG A 71 -1.36 6.49 14.28
C ARG A 71 -2.77 6.23 13.75
N SER A 72 -3.72 6.00 14.64
CA SER A 72 -5.13 5.84 14.29
C SER A 72 -5.90 7.15 14.48
N GLY A 73 -6.96 7.32 13.70
CA GLY A 73 -7.92 8.40 13.88
C GLY A 73 -9.34 7.94 13.55
N MET A 74 -10.30 8.81 13.86
CA MET A 74 -11.69 8.68 13.46
C MET A 74 -12.12 9.93 12.70
N LYS A 75 -12.90 9.77 11.65
CA LYS A 75 -13.48 10.88 10.90
C LYS A 75 -14.91 10.56 10.50
N THR A 76 -15.69 11.58 10.18
CA THR A 76 -17.03 11.40 9.60
C THR A 76 -16.91 11.31 8.08
N ASP A 77 -17.41 10.22 7.50
CA ASP A 77 -17.56 10.06 6.05
C ASP A 77 -19.01 9.65 5.74
N LYS A 78 -19.68 10.43 4.89
CA LYS A 78 -21.11 10.26 4.55
C LYS A 78 -22.04 10.07 5.76
N GLY A 79 -21.75 10.78 6.85
CA GLY A 79 -22.53 10.73 8.10
C GLY A 79 -22.16 9.58 9.04
N ASN A 80 -21.28 8.66 8.64
CA ASN A 80 -20.79 7.58 9.48
C ASN A 80 -19.41 7.91 10.07
N ILE A 81 -19.16 7.48 11.31
CA ILE A 81 -17.82 7.53 11.90
C ILE A 81 -17.01 6.36 11.34
N VAL A 82 -15.95 6.67 10.62
CA VAL A 82 -15.03 5.69 10.05
C VAL A 82 -13.65 5.81 10.70
N HIS A 83 -13.06 4.65 11.00
CA HIS A 83 -11.68 4.56 11.46
C HIS A 83 -10.73 4.68 10.27
N TYR A 84 -9.58 5.28 10.51
CA TYR A 84 -8.49 5.33 9.54
C TYR A 84 -7.15 5.28 10.27
N PHE A 85 -6.11 4.93 9.53
CA PHE A 85 -4.72 4.95 9.99
C PHE A 85 -3.91 5.92 9.14
N GLU A 86 -2.92 6.55 9.76
CA GLU A 86 -1.88 7.28 9.06
C GLU A 86 -0.55 6.65 9.36
N ALA A 87 0.21 6.39 8.31
CA ALA A 87 1.57 5.91 8.38
C ALA A 87 2.51 7.12 8.19
N LEU A 88 3.32 7.40 9.21
CA LEU A 88 4.24 8.53 9.22
C LEU A 88 5.66 8.07 8.92
N LYS A 89 6.33 8.81 8.05
CA LYS A 89 7.76 8.68 7.75
C LYS A 89 8.41 10.04 7.97
N ASN A 90 9.51 10.10 8.71
CA ASN A 90 10.19 11.37 9.04
C ASN A 90 9.25 12.44 9.61
N ASN A 91 8.33 12.02 10.49
CA ASN A 91 7.31 12.86 11.14
C ASN A 91 6.28 13.53 10.20
N SER A 92 6.22 13.12 8.94
CA SER A 92 5.23 13.57 7.96
C SER A 92 4.30 12.41 7.58
N VAL A 93 3.04 12.71 7.26
CA VAL A 93 2.07 11.69 6.82
C VAL A 93 2.46 11.20 5.43
N ALA A 94 2.88 9.94 5.35
CA ALA A 94 3.33 9.29 4.13
C ALA A 94 2.21 8.47 3.47
N LEU A 95 1.36 7.83 4.28
CA LEU A 95 0.14 7.17 3.79
C LEU A 95 -1.04 7.48 4.71
N THR A 96 -2.24 7.62 4.14
CA THR A 96 -3.51 7.61 4.86
C THR A 96 -4.32 6.40 4.39
N ILE A 97 -4.64 5.49 5.31
CA ILE A 97 -5.27 4.19 5.04
C ILE A 97 -6.67 4.22 5.62
N ASN A 98 -7.66 4.12 4.74
CA ASN A 98 -9.06 4.11 5.10
C ASN A 98 -9.62 2.71 4.84
N GLY A 99 -10.58 2.30 5.65
CA GLY A 99 -11.27 1.04 5.46
C GLY A 99 -12.77 1.20 5.45
N ASP A 100 -13.40 0.17 4.91
CA ASP A 100 -14.84 0.00 4.84
C ASP A 100 -15.15 -1.47 5.11
N ASN A 101 -16.17 -1.72 5.94
CA ASN A 101 -16.53 -3.04 6.43
C ASN A 101 -15.35 -3.82 7.07
N GLY A 102 -14.48 -3.12 7.80
CA GLY A 102 -13.38 -3.71 8.57
C GLY A 102 -12.12 -4.09 7.77
N ALA A 103 -12.09 -3.84 6.45
CA ALA A 103 -10.92 -4.05 5.59
C ALA A 103 -10.53 -2.77 4.86
N ILE A 104 -9.29 -2.70 4.37
CA ILE A 104 -8.81 -1.54 3.62
C ILE A 104 -9.66 -1.35 2.35
N SER A 105 -10.08 -0.11 2.10
CA SER A 105 -10.87 0.27 0.94
C SER A 105 -10.23 1.39 0.12
N ARG A 106 -9.36 2.18 0.75
CA ARG A 106 -8.68 3.30 0.09
C ARG A 106 -7.35 3.62 0.77
N ILE A 107 -6.30 3.81 -0.04
CA ILE A 107 -4.97 4.22 0.41
C ILE A 107 -4.57 5.48 -0.35
N ASP A 108 -4.28 6.53 0.41
CA ASP A 108 -3.82 7.82 -0.05
C ASP A 108 -2.30 7.91 0.21
N VAL A 109 -1.48 7.82 -0.84
CA VAL A 109 -0.01 7.80 -0.77
C VAL A 109 0.56 9.20 -1.04
N ARG A 110 1.40 9.69 -0.13
CA ARG A 110 2.16 10.95 -0.22
C ARG A 110 3.68 10.75 -0.11
N ASP A 111 4.13 9.53 0.12
CA ASP A 111 5.56 9.18 0.10
C ASP A 111 6.11 9.29 -1.33
N ALA A 112 7.11 10.14 -1.54
CA ALA A 112 7.72 10.34 -2.85
C ALA A 112 8.58 9.15 -3.31
N ASP A 113 8.96 8.26 -2.38
CA ASP A 113 9.72 7.04 -2.67
C ASP A 113 8.82 5.92 -3.23
N ILE A 114 7.49 6.02 -3.01
CA ILE A 114 6.51 5.06 -3.51
C ILE A 114 6.02 5.52 -4.89
N LYS A 115 6.30 4.72 -5.91
CA LYS A 115 5.85 4.93 -7.29
C LYS A 115 4.72 3.96 -7.66
N THR A 116 3.97 4.26 -8.72
CA THR A 116 3.11 3.27 -9.36
C THR A 116 3.94 2.26 -10.16
N ALA A 117 3.34 1.12 -10.52
CA ALA A 117 3.92 0.17 -11.46
C ALA A 117 4.29 0.81 -12.82
N SER A 118 3.57 1.86 -13.23
CA SER A 118 3.88 2.67 -14.42
C SER A 118 4.98 3.72 -14.22
N GLY A 119 5.54 3.84 -13.01
CA GLY A 119 6.64 4.76 -12.69
C GLY A 119 6.22 6.17 -12.27
N VAL A 120 4.91 6.45 -12.16
CA VAL A 120 4.39 7.74 -11.69
C VAL A 120 4.65 7.88 -10.19
N LYS A 121 5.09 9.07 -9.77
CA LYS A 121 5.40 9.35 -8.36
C LYS A 121 4.93 10.75 -7.96
N ILE A 122 5.03 11.04 -6.67
CA ILE A 122 4.79 12.39 -6.16
C ILE A 122 5.75 13.37 -6.85
N GLY A 123 5.20 14.47 -7.36
CA GLY A 123 5.93 15.49 -8.10
C GLY A 123 5.86 15.36 -9.62
N THR A 124 5.37 14.24 -10.17
CA THR A 124 5.17 14.10 -11.63
C THR A 124 4.21 15.19 -12.13
N PRO A 125 4.57 15.97 -13.16
CA PRO A 125 3.71 17.02 -13.68
C PRO A 125 2.53 16.42 -14.45
N PHE A 126 1.40 17.13 -14.46
CA PHE A 126 0.20 16.73 -15.18
C PHE A 126 0.45 16.51 -16.68
N SER A 127 1.26 17.38 -17.29
CA SER A 127 1.57 17.34 -18.72
C SER A 127 2.34 16.09 -19.16
N ASP A 128 3.01 15.39 -18.24
CA ASP A 128 3.67 14.12 -18.54
C ASP A 128 2.66 12.95 -18.63
N LEU A 129 1.45 13.11 -18.07
CA LEU A 129 0.46 12.05 -17.94
C LEU A 129 -0.80 12.28 -18.76
N TYR A 130 -1.21 13.54 -18.93
CA TYR A 130 -2.46 13.89 -19.60
C TYR A 130 -2.27 15.12 -20.48
N SER A 131 -2.86 15.07 -21.69
CA SER A 131 -2.92 16.24 -22.58
C SER A 131 -4.10 17.17 -22.25
N LYS A 132 -5.14 16.65 -21.57
CA LYS A 132 -6.36 17.36 -21.21
C LYS A 132 -7.03 16.69 -20.01
N ALA A 133 -7.70 17.50 -19.19
CA ALA A 133 -8.42 17.03 -18.01
C ALA A 133 -9.78 16.39 -18.36
N PHE A 134 -10.42 16.85 -19.44
CA PHE A 134 -11.75 16.39 -19.82
C PHE A 134 -11.78 14.88 -20.09
N GLY A 135 -12.67 14.17 -19.39
CA GLY A 135 -12.88 12.72 -19.50
C GLY A 135 -11.98 11.87 -18.61
N ASN A 136 -10.85 12.41 -18.14
CA ASN A 136 -9.91 11.70 -17.26
C ASN A 136 -10.00 12.17 -15.80
N CYS A 137 -10.37 13.43 -15.61
CA CYS A 137 -10.24 14.13 -14.34
C CYS A 137 -11.57 14.66 -13.83
N GLN A 138 -11.65 14.73 -12.51
CA GLN A 138 -12.74 15.33 -11.75
C GLN A 138 -12.17 16.21 -10.63
N LYS A 139 -13.00 17.10 -10.10
CA LYS A 139 -12.62 17.85 -8.91
C LYS A 139 -12.48 16.90 -7.71
N GLY A 140 -11.32 16.93 -7.07
CA GLY A 140 -11.06 16.16 -5.86
C GLY A 140 -11.64 16.82 -4.60
N SER A 141 -11.63 16.10 -3.49
CA SER A 141 -11.91 16.70 -2.18
C SER A 141 -10.85 17.74 -1.85
N HIS A 142 -11.27 18.90 -1.34
CA HIS A 142 -10.39 19.99 -0.96
C HIS A 142 -9.35 19.51 0.05
N ASP A 143 -8.07 19.74 -0.23
CA ASP A 143 -6.92 19.37 0.61
C ASP A 143 -5.99 20.58 0.68
N ASN A 144 -6.37 21.58 1.50
CA ASN A 144 -5.71 22.89 1.60
C ASN A 144 -5.54 23.60 0.25
N GLY A 145 -6.55 23.53 -0.61
CA GLY A 145 -6.56 24.14 -1.94
C GLY A 145 -7.37 23.36 -2.96
N ALA A 146 -7.35 23.84 -4.19
CA ALA A 146 -7.95 23.15 -5.32
C ALA A 146 -7.19 21.86 -5.63
N VAL A 147 -7.93 20.75 -5.66
CA VAL A 147 -7.42 19.41 -5.98
C VAL A 147 -8.14 18.93 -7.23
N VAL A 148 -7.38 18.43 -8.19
CA VAL A 148 -7.93 17.74 -9.37
C VAL A 148 -7.48 16.28 -9.31
N GLU A 149 -8.44 15.36 -9.33
CA GLU A 149 -8.17 13.93 -9.31
C GLU A 149 -8.40 13.34 -10.70
N CYS A 150 -7.38 12.68 -11.25
CA CYS A 150 -7.44 12.04 -12.56
C CYS A 150 -7.25 10.54 -12.44
N GLN A 151 -8.03 9.76 -13.17
CA GLN A 151 -7.89 8.31 -13.22
C GLN A 151 -6.65 7.92 -14.01
N ALA A 152 -5.82 7.02 -13.47
CA ALA A 152 -4.65 6.52 -14.18
C ALA A 152 -5.07 5.76 -15.45
N GLU A 153 -4.33 5.92 -16.54
CA GLU A 153 -4.66 5.27 -17.81
C GLU A 153 -4.63 3.74 -17.67
N GLY A 154 -5.68 3.07 -18.13
CA GLY A 154 -5.81 1.61 -18.06
C GLY A 154 -6.08 1.04 -16.66
N SER A 155 -6.27 1.89 -15.66
CA SER A 155 -6.47 1.51 -14.25
C SER A 155 -7.93 1.67 -13.84
N GLN A 156 -8.42 0.76 -12.99
CA GLN A 156 -9.74 0.88 -12.35
C GLN A 156 -9.62 1.34 -10.89
N HIS A 157 -8.43 1.21 -10.30
CA HIS A 157 -8.22 1.36 -8.87
C HIS A 157 -7.33 2.55 -8.49
N ILE A 158 -6.49 3.02 -9.42
CA ILE A 158 -5.51 4.08 -9.21
C ILE A 158 -5.98 5.41 -9.82
N SER A 159 -5.89 6.46 -9.00
CA SER A 159 -6.05 7.86 -9.42
C SER A 159 -4.90 8.72 -8.91
N TYR A 160 -4.61 9.81 -9.60
CA TYR A 160 -3.62 10.82 -9.21
C TYR A 160 -4.33 12.10 -8.80
N ALA A 161 -4.01 12.61 -7.62
CA ALA A 161 -4.44 13.93 -7.19
C ALA A 161 -3.33 14.94 -7.48
N PHE A 162 -3.70 15.99 -8.22
CA PHE A 162 -2.86 17.11 -8.58
C PHE A 162 -3.23 18.31 -7.74
N THR A 163 -2.20 19.02 -7.27
CA THR A 163 -2.36 20.34 -6.66
C THR A 163 -1.37 21.33 -7.28
N GLY A 164 -1.75 22.60 -7.22
CA GLY A 164 -0.95 23.70 -7.71
C GLY A 164 -1.60 25.02 -7.37
N HIS A 165 -1.03 26.11 -7.88
CA HIS A 165 -1.60 27.42 -7.68
C HIS A 165 -2.89 27.58 -8.48
N TRP A 166 -3.97 27.97 -7.80
CA TRP A 166 -5.25 28.33 -8.39
C TRP A 166 -5.74 29.64 -7.79
N SER A 167 -6.21 30.55 -8.65
CA SER A 167 -6.81 31.82 -8.22
C SER A 167 -8.23 32.01 -8.76
N GLY A 168 -8.78 30.99 -9.41
CA GLY A 168 -10.17 31.01 -9.86
C GLY A 168 -11.13 30.53 -8.78
N PRO A 169 -12.45 30.55 -9.07
CA PRO A 169 -13.45 30.03 -8.15
C PRO A 169 -13.19 28.57 -7.81
N ASP A 170 -13.41 28.19 -6.54
CA ASP A 170 -13.23 26.81 -6.11
C ASP A 170 -14.16 25.85 -6.86
N GLU A 171 -15.35 26.32 -7.24
CA GLU A 171 -16.39 25.55 -7.94
C GLU A 171 -15.98 25.14 -9.36
N LEU A 172 -15.01 25.85 -9.95
CA LEU A 172 -14.56 25.59 -11.31
C LEU A 172 -13.31 24.73 -11.31
N MET A 173 -13.28 23.78 -12.25
CA MET A 173 -12.06 23.03 -12.53
C MET A 173 -11.07 23.97 -13.25
N PRO A 174 -9.79 24.00 -12.82
CA PRO A 174 -8.76 24.75 -13.52
C PRO A 174 -8.66 24.33 -14.99
N SER A 175 -8.30 25.27 -15.86
CA SER A 175 -8.08 24.98 -17.28
C SER A 175 -6.88 24.06 -17.49
N ASP A 176 -6.85 23.35 -18.63
CA ASP A 176 -5.71 22.50 -19.02
C ASP A 176 -4.37 23.28 -19.03
N ASP A 177 -4.40 24.55 -19.45
CA ASP A 177 -3.25 25.46 -19.41
C ASP A 177 -2.73 25.75 -18.01
N THR A 178 -3.60 25.71 -17.00
CA THR A 178 -3.21 25.84 -15.60
C THR A 178 -2.69 24.50 -15.08
N LEU A 179 -3.42 23.41 -15.38
CA LEU A 179 -3.13 22.07 -14.89
C LEU A 179 -1.81 21.52 -15.40
N LYS A 180 -1.36 21.88 -16.62
CA LYS A 180 -0.10 21.37 -17.19
C LYS A 180 1.14 21.51 -16.28
N ASN A 181 1.14 22.51 -15.40
CA ASN A 181 2.23 22.80 -14.45
C ASN A 181 1.97 22.24 -13.05
N TRP A 182 0.77 21.72 -12.78
CA TRP A 182 0.45 21.08 -11.51
C TRP A 182 1.15 19.73 -11.41
N LYS A 183 1.39 19.32 -10.17
CA LYS A 183 2.14 18.09 -9.87
C LYS A 183 1.28 17.14 -9.06
N VAL A 184 1.53 15.85 -9.26
CA VAL A 184 0.95 14.81 -8.40
C VAL A 184 1.39 15.10 -6.97
N SER A 185 0.43 15.40 -6.10
CA SER A 185 0.64 15.58 -4.67
C SER A 185 0.27 14.35 -3.87
N LYS A 186 -0.55 13.48 -4.47
CA LYS A 186 -1.00 12.24 -3.85
C LYS A 186 -1.41 11.21 -4.91
N ILE A 187 -1.05 9.95 -4.67
CA ILE A 187 -1.54 8.81 -5.45
C ILE A 187 -2.61 8.12 -4.61
N ILE A 188 -3.75 7.79 -5.21
CA ILE A 188 -4.90 7.22 -4.52
C ILE A 188 -5.17 5.85 -5.11
N TRP A 189 -5.14 4.82 -4.28
CA TRP A 189 -5.63 3.48 -4.62
C TRP A 189 -6.99 3.26 -3.94
N ARG A 190 -7.95 2.65 -4.65
CA ARG A 190 -9.27 2.27 -4.14
C ARG A 190 -9.63 0.86 -4.61
N ARG A 191 -10.22 0.06 -3.72
CA ARG A 191 -10.74 -1.26 -4.09
C ARG A 191 -11.98 -1.17 -4.97
#